data_AF-A0A3N4I1W0-F1
#
_entry.id   AF-A0A3N4I1W0-F1
#
_cell.length_a   1.000
_cell.length_b   1.000
_cell.length_c   1.000
_cell.angle_alpha   90.00
_cell.angle_beta   90.00
_cell.angle_gamma   90.00
#
_symmetry.space_group_name_H-M   'P 1'
#
loop_
_entity.id
_entity.type
_entity.pdbx_description
1 polymer ?
#
loop_
_entity_poly.entity_id
_entity_poly.type
_entity_poly.pdbx_seq_one_letter_code
_entity_poly.pdbx_strand_id
1 'polypeptide(L)'
;MAPPASGYSLSSSAHQIHPTPPEAKLSRFPLLPIEIRLNIYQHCTCFILLQLASTSSQLHKEINSHPSIIRASRGFQAAKDDDPQSWQALTVNHVGFISNLCDMRVWMKGKRVHCWPCNRGSTRTTFDGFHPYAMQLQYRCGCGSRKWMVKDEFTRPRPSIDSTKFTGQNW
;
A
#
# COMPACT_ATOMS: atom_id res chain seq x y z
N MET A 1 42.05 -22.68 -69.30
CA MET A 1 41.95 -23.77 -68.30
C MET A 1 40.52 -23.80 -67.80
N ALA A 2 39.86 -24.93 -68.01
CA ALA A 2 38.42 -25.15 -67.83
C ALA A 2 38.07 -25.58 -66.39
N PRO A 3 36.79 -25.46 -65.97
CA PRO A 3 36.34 -25.72 -64.61
C PRO A 3 35.87 -27.18 -64.38
N PRO A 4 35.92 -27.68 -63.13
CA PRO A 4 34.97 -28.69 -62.65
C PRO A 4 34.13 -28.11 -61.49
N ALA A 5 32.81 -27.95 -61.62
CA ALA A 5 31.77 -28.99 -61.61
C ALA A 5 31.46 -29.54 -60.19
N SER A 6 30.33 -29.03 -59.67
CA SER A 6 29.19 -29.81 -59.15
C SER A 6 29.24 -30.48 -57.76
N GLY A 7 28.11 -30.30 -57.07
CA GLY A 7 27.62 -31.15 -55.99
C GLY A 7 27.74 -30.45 -54.64
N TYR A 8 26.70 -30.27 -53.82
CA TYR A 8 25.40 -30.93 -53.76
C TYR A 8 24.47 -30.04 -52.94
N SER A 9 23.31 -29.71 -53.49
CA SER A 9 22.22 -29.03 -52.80
C SER A 9 21.53 -30.04 -51.87
N LEU A 10 21.84 -30.00 -50.57
CA LEU A 10 21.05 -30.67 -49.54
C LEU A 10 20.01 -29.66 -49.02
N SER A 11 18.90 -29.57 -49.74
CA SER A 11 17.65 -28.94 -49.29
C SER A 11 17.06 -29.76 -48.14
N SER A 12 17.64 -29.60 -46.96
CA SER A 12 17.11 -30.11 -45.71
C SER A 12 15.88 -29.26 -45.35
N SER A 13 14.71 -29.68 -45.85
CA SER A 13 13.40 -29.18 -45.41
C SER A 13 13.16 -29.66 -43.99
N ALA A 14 13.85 -29.01 -43.04
CA ALA A 14 13.45 -29.02 -41.65
C ALA A 14 12.09 -28.32 -41.61
N HIS A 15 11.02 -29.10 -41.50
CA HIS A 15 9.71 -28.60 -41.09
C HIS A 15 9.92 -27.76 -39.83
N GLN A 16 9.92 -26.45 -40.00
CA GLN A 16 9.90 -25.50 -38.90
C GLN A 16 8.58 -25.72 -38.18
N ILE A 17 8.63 -26.48 -37.07
CA ILE A 17 7.58 -26.49 -36.06
C ILE A 17 7.62 -25.09 -35.46
N HIS A 18 6.88 -24.17 -36.07
CA HIS A 18 6.72 -22.83 -35.53
C HIS A 18 5.93 -23.01 -34.22
N PRO A 19 6.53 -22.77 -33.04
CA PRO A 19 5.80 -22.88 -31.79
C PRO A 19 4.65 -21.89 -31.89
N THR A 20 3.42 -22.40 -31.90
CA THR A 20 2.23 -21.57 -31.89
C THR A 20 2.32 -20.74 -30.62
N PRO A 21 2.22 -19.39 -30.70
CA PRO A 21 2.31 -18.54 -29.52
C PRO A 21 1.30 -19.07 -28.50
N PRO A 22 1.71 -19.38 -27.26
CA PRO A 22 0.81 -19.93 -26.27
C PRO A 22 -0.38 -18.99 -26.14
N GLU A 23 -1.57 -19.51 -26.44
CA GLU A 23 -2.81 -18.77 -26.42
C GLU A 23 -2.92 -18.04 -25.08
N ALA A 24 -2.92 -16.71 -25.13
CA ALA A 24 -2.92 -15.89 -23.93
C ALA A 24 -4.28 -16.06 -23.24
N LYS A 25 -4.32 -16.89 -22.20
CA LYS A 25 -5.50 -17.08 -21.37
C LYS A 25 -5.92 -15.71 -20.83
N LEU A 26 -7.07 -15.21 -21.31
CA LEU A 26 -7.63 -13.95 -20.85
C LEU A 26 -7.81 -14.00 -19.34
N SER A 27 -7.24 -13.03 -18.64
CA SER A 27 -7.43 -12.89 -17.19
C SER A 27 -8.92 -12.71 -16.91
N ARG A 28 -9.49 -13.57 -16.06
CA ARG A 28 -10.90 -13.47 -15.64
C ARG A 28 -11.13 -12.41 -14.57
N PHE A 29 -10.08 -11.70 -14.15
CA PHE A 29 -10.19 -10.69 -13.09
C PHE A 29 -11.17 -9.54 -13.44
N PRO A 30 -11.19 -9.00 -14.68
CA PRO A 30 -12.17 -7.98 -15.07
C PRO A 30 -13.61 -8.51 -15.22
N LEU A 31 -13.82 -9.83 -15.18
CA LEU A 31 -15.16 -10.43 -15.20
C LEU A 31 -15.81 -10.47 -13.80
N LEU A 32 -15.03 -10.19 -12.74
CA LEU A 32 -15.59 -10.08 -11.40
C LEU A 32 -16.47 -8.82 -11.29
N PRO A 33 -17.60 -8.89 -10.57
CA PRO A 33 -18.39 -7.71 -10.23
C PRO A 33 -17.54 -6.63 -9.54
N ILE A 34 -17.89 -5.37 -9.77
CA ILE A 34 -17.12 -4.22 -9.28
C ILE A 34 -16.98 -4.23 -7.75
N GLU A 35 -18.01 -4.64 -7.02
CA GLU A 35 -18.03 -4.69 -5.56
C GLU A 35 -16.96 -5.65 -5.03
N ILE A 36 -16.81 -6.80 -5.68
CA ILE A 36 -15.80 -7.80 -5.33
C ILE A 36 -14.40 -7.27 -5.62
N ARG A 37 -14.21 -6.58 -6.75
CA ARG A 37 -12.92 -5.95 -7.08
C ARG A 37 -12.55 -4.85 -6.09
N LEU A 38 -13.48 -3.97 -5.73
CA LEU A 38 -13.27 -2.93 -4.73
C LEU A 38 -12.91 -3.52 -3.37
N ASN A 39 -13.55 -4.63 -2.97
CA ASN A 39 -13.21 -5.35 -1.75
C ASN A 39 -11.76 -5.87 -1.81
N ILE A 40 -11.34 -6.49 -2.92
CA ILE A 40 -9.94 -6.93 -3.12
C ILE A 40 -8.98 -5.74 -3.00
N TYR A 41 -9.29 -4.60 -3.62
CA TYR A 41 -8.45 -3.40 -3.55
C TYR A 41 -8.24 -2.86 -2.13
N GLN A 42 -9.24 -2.98 -1.24
CA GLN A 42 -9.12 -2.58 0.17
C GLN A 42 -8.05 -3.37 0.92
N HIS A 43 -7.72 -4.58 0.45
CA HIS A 43 -6.70 -5.44 1.04
C HIS A 43 -5.32 -5.30 0.37
N CYS A 44 -5.21 -4.53 -0.71
CA CYS A 44 -3.96 -4.30 -1.41
C CYS A 44 -3.11 -3.20 -0.75
N THR A 45 -1.80 -3.26 -0.97
CA THR A 45 -0.91 -2.13 -0.66
C THR A 45 -1.02 -1.06 -1.74
N CYS A 46 -0.62 0.18 -1.42
CA CYS A 46 -0.54 1.27 -2.39
C CYS A 46 0.28 0.88 -3.63
N PHE A 47 1.41 0.18 -3.42
CA PHE A 47 2.24 -0.32 -4.50
C PHE A 47 1.52 -1.34 -5.40
N ILE A 48 0.80 -2.31 -4.81
CA ILE A 48 0.02 -3.28 -5.58
C ILE A 48 -1.12 -2.58 -6.33
N LEU A 49 -1.79 -1.59 -5.73
CA LEU A 49 -2.81 -0.79 -6.41
C LEU A 49 -2.22 -0.03 -7.60
N LEU A 50 -1.02 0.53 -7.47
CA LEU A 50 -0.32 1.19 -8.58
C LEU A 50 -0.01 0.20 -9.71
N GLN A 51 0.47 -1.00 -9.38
CA GLN A 51 0.73 -2.05 -10.36
C GLN A 51 -0.57 -2.51 -11.05
N LEU A 52 -1.66 -2.70 -10.32
CA LEU A 52 -2.95 -3.05 -10.92
C LEU A 52 -3.45 -1.94 -11.85
N ALA A 53 -3.33 -0.67 -11.44
CA ALA A 53 -3.70 0.48 -12.24
C ALA A 53 -2.84 0.65 -13.50
N SER A 54 -1.63 0.08 -13.57
CA SER A 54 -0.80 0.13 -14.79
C SER A 54 -1.06 -1.04 -15.75
N THR A 55 -1.69 -2.12 -15.30
CA THR A 55 -1.93 -3.31 -16.13
C THR A 55 -3.14 -3.19 -17.06
N SER A 56 -4.12 -2.34 -16.73
CA SER A 56 -5.36 -2.19 -17.49
C SER A 56 -6.01 -0.83 -17.27
N SER A 57 -6.48 -0.21 -18.34
CA SER A 57 -7.18 1.08 -18.31
C SER A 57 -8.53 1.01 -17.56
N GLN A 58 -9.18 -0.16 -17.57
CA GLN A 58 -10.40 -0.38 -16.79
C GLN A 58 -10.07 -0.35 -15.30
N LEU A 59 -9.09 -1.12 -14.84
CA LEU A 59 -8.68 -1.16 -13.44
C LEU A 59 -8.15 0.21 -12.99
N HIS A 60 -7.44 0.92 -13.87
CA HIS A 60 -6.98 2.28 -13.64
C HIS A 60 -8.14 3.23 -13.30
N LYS A 61 -9.21 3.23 -14.10
CA LYS A 61 -10.39 4.07 -13.86
C LYS A 61 -11.09 3.70 -12.56
N GLU A 62 -11.24 2.41 -12.29
CA GLU A 62 -11.92 1.90 -11.09
C GLU A 62 -11.17 2.24 -9.79
N ILE A 63 -9.84 2.09 -9.79
CA ILE A 63 -9.01 2.42 -8.63
C ILE A 63 -9.04 3.93 -8.38
N ASN A 64 -8.85 4.74 -9.42
CA ASN A 64 -8.78 6.20 -9.29
C ASN A 64 -10.12 6.88 -8.98
N SER A 65 -11.26 6.25 -9.31
CA SER A 65 -12.57 6.75 -8.89
C SER A 65 -12.87 6.54 -7.40
N HIS A 66 -12.04 5.77 -6.68
CA HIS A 66 -12.20 5.46 -5.26
C HIS A 66 -10.95 5.86 -4.44
N PRO A 67 -10.63 7.17 -4.33
CA PRO A 67 -9.44 7.65 -3.63
C PRO A 67 -9.42 7.29 -2.14
N SER A 68 -10.57 7.00 -1.53
CA SER A 68 -10.66 6.51 -0.14
C SER A 68 -9.94 5.17 0.04
N ILE A 69 -10.00 4.26 -0.94
CA ILE A 69 -9.31 2.97 -0.90
C ILE A 69 -7.79 3.19 -0.97
N ILE A 70 -7.36 4.06 -1.87
CA ILE A 70 -5.95 4.40 -2.08
C ILE A 70 -5.36 5.03 -0.82
N ARG A 71 -6.01 6.06 -0.28
CA ARG A 71 -5.57 6.75 0.94
C ARG A 71 -5.57 5.85 2.17
N ALA A 72 -6.46 4.86 2.21
CA ALA A 72 -6.50 3.87 3.28
C ALA A 72 -5.48 2.73 3.09
N SER A 73 -4.92 2.56 1.89
CA SER A 73 -4.04 1.45 1.55
C SER A 73 -2.69 1.52 2.27
N ARG A 74 -2.03 0.37 2.38
CA ARG A 74 -0.74 0.28 3.08
C ARG A 74 0.37 0.89 2.24
N GLY A 75 1.17 1.80 2.82
CA GLY A 75 2.27 2.46 2.11
C GLY A 75 1.82 3.63 1.24
N PHE A 76 0.60 4.14 1.40
CA PHE A 76 0.23 5.42 0.80
C PHE A 76 0.90 6.59 1.54
N GLN A 77 1.45 7.52 0.78
CA GLN A 77 2.00 8.78 1.25
C GLN A 77 1.36 9.90 0.45
N ALA A 78 0.81 10.92 1.12
CA ALA A 78 0.32 12.12 0.43
C ALA A 78 1.52 12.91 -0.09
N ALA A 79 1.46 13.37 -1.34
CA ALA A 79 2.41 14.35 -1.83
C ALA A 79 2.16 15.70 -1.13
N LYS A 80 3.22 16.51 -1.00
CA LYS A 80 3.15 17.80 -0.29
C LYS A 80 2.09 18.75 -0.85
N ASP A 81 1.82 18.61 -2.15
CA ASP A 81 0.92 19.48 -2.91
C ASP A 81 -0.44 18.81 -3.23
N ASP A 82 -0.73 17.66 -2.60
CA ASP A 82 -2.02 16.98 -2.79
C ASP A 82 -3.13 17.71 -2.03
N ASP A 83 -3.82 18.63 -2.71
CA ASP A 83 -5.14 19.07 -2.26
C ASP A 83 -6.10 17.86 -2.31
N PRO A 84 -6.78 17.50 -1.20
CA PRO A 84 -7.77 16.43 -1.19
C PRO A 84 -8.82 16.53 -2.31
N GLN A 85 -9.13 17.75 -2.75
CA GLN A 85 -10.10 18.05 -3.81
C GLN A 85 -9.53 17.91 -5.23
N SER A 86 -8.20 17.95 -5.40
CA SER A 86 -7.54 17.93 -6.71
C SER A 86 -7.01 16.55 -7.13
N TRP A 87 -7.39 15.48 -6.42
CA TRP A 87 -6.91 14.12 -6.73
C TRP A 87 -7.17 13.74 -8.19
N GLN A 88 -6.11 13.60 -8.97
CA GLN A 88 -6.20 13.19 -10.37
C GLN A 88 -6.01 11.67 -10.52
N ALA A 89 -4.90 11.15 -10.01
CA ALA A 89 -4.55 9.75 -10.16
C ALA A 89 -3.47 9.28 -9.17
N LEU A 90 -3.45 7.97 -8.93
CA LEU A 90 -2.38 7.28 -8.23
C LEU A 90 -1.11 7.28 -9.08
N THR A 91 -0.04 7.83 -8.52
CA THR A 91 1.29 7.89 -9.15
C THR A 91 2.35 7.29 -8.22
N VAL A 92 3.56 7.07 -8.75
CA VAL A 92 4.69 6.54 -7.97
C VAL A 92 5.06 7.42 -6.77
N ASN A 93 4.83 8.74 -6.85
CA ASN A 93 5.13 9.68 -5.74
C ASN A 93 4.27 9.44 -4.50
N HIS A 94 3.12 8.77 -4.68
CA HIS A 94 2.22 8.42 -3.58
C HIS A 94 2.59 7.09 -2.90
N VAL A 95 3.58 6.37 -3.42
CA VAL A 95 4.04 5.10 -2.86
C VAL A 95 5.16 5.37 -1.87
N GLY A 96 4.82 5.32 -0.59
CA GLY A 96 5.78 5.38 0.52
C GLY A 96 6.41 4.03 0.82
N PHE A 97 7.69 4.05 1.21
CA PHE A 97 8.40 2.85 1.64
C PHE A 97 8.03 2.49 3.09
N ILE A 98 7.65 1.23 3.31
CA ILE A 98 7.39 0.71 4.67
C ILE A 98 8.72 0.14 5.18
N SER A 99 9.53 0.99 5.76
CA SER A 99 10.91 0.66 6.11
C SER A 99 11.06 -0.33 7.26
N ASN A 100 10.02 -0.56 8.05
CA ASN A 100 10.18 -1.34 9.28
C ASN A 100 8.96 -2.18 9.66
N LEU A 101 9.24 -3.32 10.32
CA LEU A 101 8.24 -4.24 10.88
C LEU A 101 7.33 -3.58 11.92
N CYS A 102 7.78 -2.48 12.55
CA CYS A 102 6.97 -1.75 13.53
C CYS A 102 5.79 -1.03 12.85
N ASP A 103 6.04 -0.31 11.75
CA ASP A 103 5.00 0.32 10.92
C ASP A 103 4.02 -0.73 10.38
N MET A 104 4.54 -1.89 9.97
CA MET A 104 3.73 -3.02 9.54
C MET A 104 2.83 -3.52 10.67
N ARG A 105 3.37 -3.67 11.89
CA ARG A 105 2.64 -4.13 13.08
C ARG A 105 1.56 -3.13 13.52
N VAL A 106 1.86 -1.83 13.48
CA VAL A 106 0.89 -0.76 13.77
C VAL A 106 -0.25 -0.80 12.76
N TRP A 107 0.06 -1.04 11.48
CA TRP A 107 -0.96 -1.16 10.45
C TRP A 107 -1.82 -2.43 10.61
N MET A 108 -1.19 -3.57 10.92
CA MET A 108 -1.90 -4.86 11.11
C MET A 108 -2.80 -4.90 12.34
N LYS A 109 -2.50 -4.13 13.40
CA LYS A 109 -3.33 -4.08 14.62
C LYS A 109 -4.59 -3.21 14.49
N GLY A 110 -4.98 -2.83 13.28
CA GLY A 110 -6.28 -2.19 13.04
C GLY A 110 -6.34 -0.74 13.50
N LYS A 111 -5.47 0.12 12.94
CA LYS A 111 -5.62 1.59 12.71
C LYS A 111 -6.19 2.51 13.81
N ARG A 112 -6.56 2.04 15.00
CA ARG A 112 -7.12 2.86 16.08
C ARG A 112 -6.11 2.98 17.19
N VAL A 113 -5.39 4.10 17.18
CA VAL A 113 -4.67 4.54 18.37
C VAL A 113 -5.66 5.29 19.24
N HIS A 114 -5.97 4.75 20.41
CA HIS A 114 -6.81 5.45 21.38
C HIS A 114 -6.01 6.61 21.96
N CYS A 115 -6.62 7.79 21.94
CA CYS A 115 -6.06 8.93 22.62
C CYS A 115 -6.16 8.71 24.12
N TRP A 116 -5.04 8.76 24.83
CA TRP A 116 -5.00 8.50 26.26
C TRP A 116 -5.93 9.42 27.10
N PRO A 117 -6.00 10.75 26.87
CA PRO A 117 -6.90 11.62 27.65
C PRO A 117 -8.39 11.51 27.29
N CYS A 118 -8.75 11.25 26.03
CA CYS A 118 -10.16 11.26 25.59
C CYS A 118 -10.75 9.85 25.39
N ASN A 119 -9.91 8.80 25.36
CA ASN A 119 -10.19 7.41 24.93
C ASN A 119 -10.86 7.25 23.53
N ARG A 120 -11.09 8.36 22.80
CA ARG A 120 -11.62 8.33 21.44
C ARG A 120 -10.55 7.84 20.47
N GLY A 121 -11.00 7.25 19.37
CA GLY A 121 -10.12 6.87 18.28
C GLY A 121 -9.41 8.10 17.72
N SER A 122 -8.08 8.05 17.63
CA SER A 122 -7.29 9.09 16.98
C SER A 122 -7.05 8.69 15.53
N THR A 123 -7.22 9.66 14.63
CA THR A 123 -6.87 9.47 13.22
C THR A 123 -5.37 9.76 13.06
N ARG A 124 -4.67 8.89 12.33
CA ARG A 124 -3.27 9.12 11.96
C ARG A 124 -3.21 10.37 11.07
N THR A 125 -2.39 11.33 11.43
CA THR A 125 -2.02 12.46 10.58
C THR A 125 -0.53 12.33 10.27
N THR A 126 -0.16 12.16 9.00
CA THR A 126 1.25 12.22 8.60
C THR A 126 1.75 13.65 8.77
N PHE A 127 2.89 13.81 9.43
CA PHE A 127 3.57 15.10 9.60
C PHE A 127 4.86 15.05 8.77
N ASP A 128 5.05 16.02 7.87
CA ASP A 128 6.24 16.17 7.02
C ASP A 128 7.42 16.81 7.77
N GLY A 129 7.67 16.36 9.00
CA GLY A 129 8.86 16.73 9.74
C GLY A 129 10.04 15.92 9.22
N PHE A 130 10.93 16.57 8.45
CA PHE A 130 12.18 15.98 7.96
C PHE A 130 13.10 15.69 9.16
N HIS A 131 13.04 14.47 9.70
CA HIS A 131 14.08 13.94 10.56
C HIS A 131 14.72 12.73 9.85
N PRO A 132 16.02 12.78 9.48
CA PRO A 132 16.64 11.79 8.60
C PRO A 132 16.67 10.36 9.17
N TYR A 133 16.35 10.18 10.45
CA TYR A 133 16.41 8.90 11.15
C TYR A 133 15.14 8.52 11.92
N ALA A 134 14.09 9.36 11.91
CA ALA A 134 12.89 9.09 12.69
C ALA A 134 11.62 9.63 12.03
N MET A 135 10.75 8.75 11.54
CA MET A 135 9.36 9.11 11.24
C MET A 135 8.62 9.32 12.56
N GLN A 136 8.21 10.55 12.83
CA GLN A 136 7.25 10.83 13.90
C GLN A 136 5.84 10.65 13.36
N LEU A 137 5.10 9.71 13.97
CA LEU A 137 3.67 9.56 13.70
C LEU A 137 2.92 10.53 14.61
N GLN A 138 2.23 11.49 14.01
CA GLN A 138 1.34 12.38 14.76
C GLN A 138 -0.07 11.83 14.73
N TYR A 139 -0.72 11.81 15.88
CA TYR A 139 -2.13 11.45 16.01
C TYR A 139 -2.88 12.65 16.57
N ARG A 140 -3.99 13.04 15.94
CA ARG A 140 -4.90 14.06 16.47
C ARG A 140 -6.18 13.37 16.98
N CYS A 141 -6.53 13.57 18.26
CA CYS A 141 -7.90 13.36 18.75
C CYS A 141 -8.69 14.67 18.57
N GLY A 142 -9.99 14.57 18.28
CA GLY A 142 -10.91 15.72 18.24
C GLY A 142 -11.03 16.47 19.58
N CYS A 143 -10.47 15.95 20.68
CA CYS A 143 -10.39 16.67 21.96
C CYS A 143 -9.26 17.72 22.01
N GLY A 144 -8.52 17.91 20.91
CA GLY A 144 -7.40 18.87 20.83
C GLY A 144 -6.05 18.34 21.33
N SER A 145 -6.02 17.16 21.95
CA SER A 145 -4.76 16.54 22.40
C SER A 145 -3.94 16.04 21.22
N ARG A 146 -2.66 16.45 21.17
CA ARG A 146 -1.65 15.91 20.26
C ARG A 146 -0.79 14.94 21.03
N LYS A 147 -0.71 13.68 20.58
CA LYS A 147 0.27 12.74 21.11
C LYS A 147 1.32 12.48 20.04
N TRP A 148 2.57 12.78 20.38
CA TRP A 148 3.73 12.34 19.64
C TRP A 148 4.06 10.93 20.12
N MET A 149 4.08 9.95 19.21
CA MET A 149 4.70 8.68 19.52
C MET A 149 6.08 8.69 18.87
N VAL A 150 7.11 8.80 19.71
CA VAL A 150 8.48 8.53 19.30
C VAL A 150 8.61 7.01 19.18
N LYS A 151 9.30 6.55 18.13
CA LYS A 151 9.43 5.13 17.72
C LYS A 151 9.81 4.17 18.86
N ASP A 152 10.46 4.69 19.90
CA ASP A 152 11.06 3.94 21.01
C ASP A 152 10.07 3.63 22.15
N GLU A 153 8.85 4.16 22.11
CA GLU A 153 7.88 3.95 23.19
C GLU A 153 7.08 2.65 23.07
N PHE A 154 7.13 1.97 21.91
CA PHE A 154 6.39 0.72 21.70
C PHE A 154 6.98 -0.50 22.43
N THR A 155 8.24 -0.41 22.86
CA THR A 155 8.94 -1.43 23.65
C THR A 155 8.93 -1.17 25.14
N ARG A 156 8.40 -0.02 25.61
CA ARG A 156 8.29 0.19 27.06
C ARG A 156 7.20 -0.74 27.61
N PRO A 157 7.52 -1.59 28.59
CA PRO A 157 6.51 -2.38 29.27
C PRO A 157 5.42 -1.45 29.79
N ARG A 158 4.15 -1.89 29.70
CA ARG A 158 3.02 -1.17 30.31
C ARG A 158 3.43 -0.81 31.75
N PRO A 159 3.33 0.46 32.17
CA PRO A 159 3.38 0.74 33.60
C PRO A 159 2.27 -0.10 34.24
N SER A 160 2.65 -0.97 35.17
CA SER A 160 1.69 -1.72 35.97
C SER A 160 0.70 -0.71 36.54
N ILE A 161 -0.58 -0.91 36.27
CA ILE A 161 -1.64 -0.15 36.93
C ILE A 161 -1.52 -0.51 38.40
N ASP A 162 -0.89 0.36 39.17
CA ASP A 162 -0.74 0.21 40.60
C ASP A 162 -2.11 0.48 41.22
N SER A 163 -2.84 -0.59 41.52
CA SER A 163 -4.22 -0.58 42.03
C SER A 163 -4.33 -0.13 43.50
N THR A 164 -3.29 0.51 44.05
CA THR A 164 -3.14 0.78 45.48
C THR A 164 -3.55 2.19 45.93
N LYS A 165 -4.12 3.03 45.05
CA LYS A 165 -4.65 4.35 45.44
C LYS A 165 -6.17 4.45 45.27
N PHE A 166 -6.90 3.68 46.07
CA PHE A 166 -8.31 3.93 46.39
C PHE A 166 -8.50 3.82 47.92
N THR A 167 -7.75 4.65 48.67
CA THR A 167 -8.00 4.81 50.10
C THR A 167 -9.09 5.85 50.32
N GLY A 168 -10.29 5.33 50.62
CA GLY A 168 -11.27 5.86 51.57
C GLY A 168 -11.45 7.37 51.71
N GLN A 169 -12.55 7.88 51.17
CA GLN A 169 -13.32 8.95 51.82
C GLN A 169 -14.50 8.28 52.53
N ASN A 170 -14.41 8.17 53.85
CA ASN A 170 -15.57 7.89 54.70
C ASN A 170 -16.14 9.22 55.19
N TRP A 171 -17.47 9.26 55.16
CA TRP A 171 -18.37 10.22 55.78
C TRP A 171 -18.26 10.16 57.31
#